data_AF-A0A318R0Q3-F1
#
_entry.id   AF-A0A318R0Q3-F1
#
_cell.length_a   1.000
_cell.length_b   1.000
_cell.length_c   1.000
_cell.angle_alpha   90.00
_cell.angle_beta   90.00
_cell.angle_gamma   90.00
#
_symmetry.space_group_name_H-M   'P 1'
#
loop_
_entity.id
_entity.type
_entity.pdbx_description
1 polymer ?
#
loop_
_entity_poly.entity_id
_entity_poly.type
_entity_poly.pdbx_seq_one_letter_code
_entity_poly.pdbx_strand_id
1 'polypeptide(L)' 'MSEETWKTQYKQWKKLKPYQIKLIDDGPKSQSQAWLLNSMWCEWMDLKRINVSETFNKGASSWTDPWE' A
#
# COMPACT_ATOMS: atom_id res chain seq x y z
N MET A 1 -15.80 1.35 0.71
CA MET A 1 -14.35 1.13 0.90
C MET A 1 -13.65 2.11 -0.05
N SER A 2 -13.34 3.30 0.43
CA SER A 2 -13.07 4.47 -0.42
C SER A 2 -11.69 4.38 -1.09
N GLU A 3 -11.64 4.22 -2.41
CA GLU A 3 -10.40 4.24 -3.21
C GLU A 3 -9.58 5.54 -3.00
N GLU A 4 -10.23 6.62 -2.56
CA GLU A 4 -9.62 7.90 -2.26
C GLU A 4 -8.62 7.84 -1.08
N THR A 5 -8.75 6.86 -0.19
CA THR A 5 -7.96 6.81 1.04
C THR A 5 -6.52 6.38 0.79
N TRP A 6 -6.29 5.39 -0.09
CA TRP A 6 -4.94 4.86 -0.32
C TRP A 6 -4.08 5.83 -1.12
N LYS A 7 -4.65 6.53 -2.11
CA LYS A 7 -3.95 7.53 -2.92
C LYS A 7 -3.36 8.65 -2.06
N THR A 8 -4.16 9.15 -1.13
CA THR A 8 -3.76 10.21 -0.18
C THR A 8 -2.70 9.72 0.80
N GLN A 9 -2.90 8.53 1.38
CA GLN A 9 -1.95 7.94 2.31
C GLN A 9 -0.61 7.61 1.64
N TYR A 10 -0.64 7.09 0.42
CA TYR A 10 0.56 6.75 -0.33
C TYR A 10 1.39 7.99 -0.70
N LYS A 11 0.73 9.11 -1.04
CA LYS A 11 1.40 10.42 -1.22
C LYS A 11 2.08 10.93 0.05
N GLN A 12 1.53 10.62 1.23
CA GLN A 12 2.12 11.01 2.52
C GLN A 12 3.28 10.09 2.94
N TRP A 13 3.18 8.79 2.65
CA TRP A 13 4.17 7.80 3.05
C TRP A 13 5.40 7.77 2.15
N LYS A 14 5.24 8.06 0.86
CA LYS A 14 6.33 8.01 -0.13
C LYS A 14 6.43 9.32 -0.90
N LYS A 15 7.65 9.81 -1.08
CA LYS A 15 7.92 10.91 -2.02
C LYS A 15 7.78 10.38 -3.45
N LEU A 16 6.65 10.69 -4.06
CA LEU A 16 6.34 10.30 -5.43
C LEU A 16 6.92 11.28 -6.45
N LYS A 17 7.28 10.76 -7.61
CA LYS A 17 7.68 11.58 -8.75
C LYS A 17 6.46 12.30 -9.35
N PRO A 18 6.64 13.46 -10.00
CA PRO A 18 5.52 14.23 -10.57
C PRO A 18 4.64 13.41 -11.52
N TYR A 19 5.23 12.50 -12.31
CA TYR A 19 4.47 11.65 -13.23
C TYR A 19 3.58 10.63 -12.50
N GLN A 20 4.01 10.14 -11.33
CA GLN A 20 3.25 9.19 -10.51
C GLN A 20 2.08 9.90 -9.82
N ILE A 21 2.29 11.13 -9.36
CA ILE A 21 1.23 11.98 -8.79
C ILE A 21 0.17 12.23 -9.85
N LYS A 22 0.59 12.63 -11.06
CA LYS A 22 -0.31 12.84 -12.19
C LYS A 22 -1.08 11.57 -12.56
N LEU A 23 -0.43 10.41 -12.53
CA LEU A 23 -1.08 9.12 -12.78
C LEU A 23 -2.15 8.77 -11.72
N ILE A 24 -1.91 9.13 -10.46
CA ILE A 24 -2.87 8.91 -9.37
C ILE A 24 -4.09 9.83 -9.50
N ASP A 25 -3.87 11.09 -9.89
CA ASP A 25 -4.89 12.14 -9.94
C ASP A 25 -5.70 12.08 -11.25
N ASP A 26 -5.05 12.02 -12.41
CA ASP A 26 -5.70 11.99 -13.73
C ASP A 26 -6.17 10.58 -14.13
N GLY A 27 -5.65 9.54 -13.47
CA GLY A 27 -5.87 8.13 -13.81
C GLY A 27 -5.03 7.64 -15.01
N PRO A 28 -5.02 6.32 -15.25
CA PRO A 28 -4.26 5.72 -16.33
C PRO A 28 -4.97 5.93 -17.67
N LYS A 29 -4.23 6.43 -18.67
CA LYS A 29 -4.71 6.62 -20.06
C LYS A 29 -4.19 5.55 -21.02
N SER A 30 -3.27 4.71 -20.56
CA SER A 30 -2.73 3.58 -21.32
C SER A 30 -2.65 2.32 -20.45
N GLN A 31 -2.60 1.16 -21.09
CA GLN A 31 -2.46 -0.12 -20.37
C GLN A 31 -1.20 -0.16 -19.51
N SER A 32 -0.06 0.34 -20.03
CA SER A 32 1.20 0.42 -19.27
C SER A 32 1.08 1.29 -18.02
N GLN A 33 0.30 2.38 -18.08
CA GLN A 33 0.00 3.22 -16.94
C GLN A 33 -0.91 2.52 -15.92
N ALA A 34 -1.84 1.67 -16.37
CA ALA A 34 -2.66 0.86 -15.47
C ALA A 34 -1.81 -0.17 -14.70
N TRP A 35 -0.86 -0.84 -15.37
CA TRP A 35 0.09 -1.74 -14.71
C TRP A 35 0.95 -1.01 -13.68
N LEU A 36 1.41 0.20 -14.01
CA LEU A 36 2.18 1.02 -13.09
C LEU A 36 1.33 1.43 -11.87
N LEU A 37 0.09 1.86 -12.07
CA LEU A 37 -0.81 2.20 -10.97
C LEU A 37 -1.07 0.99 -10.06
N ASN A 38 -1.24 -0.19 -10.65
CA ASN A 38 -1.39 -1.43 -9.88
C ASN A 38 -0.13 -1.74 -9.07
N SER A 39 1.07 -1.56 -9.63
CA SER A 39 2.33 -1.74 -8.88
C SER A 39 2.42 -0.79 -7.67
N MET A 40 1.98 0.47 -7.84
CA MET A 40 1.97 1.47 -6.77
C MET A 40 0.96 1.10 -5.67
N TRP A 41 -0.17 0.50 -6.02
CA TRP A 41 -1.13 0.00 -5.06
C TRP A 41 -0.58 -1.20 -4.27
N CYS A 42 0.08 -2.14 -4.94
CA CYS A 42 0.76 -3.26 -4.27
C CYS A 42 1.81 -2.75 -3.27
N GLU A 43 2.65 -1.79 -3.68
CA GLU A 43 3.62 -1.18 -2.77
C GLU A 43 2.95 -0.52 -1.55
N TRP A 44 1.83 0.19 -1.74
CA TRP A 44 1.08 0.77 -0.63
C TRP A 44 0.54 -0.31 0.32
N MET A 45 0.03 -1.42 -0.22
CA MET A 45 -0.45 -2.55 0.58
C MET A 45 0.66 -3.17 1.41
N ASP A 46 1.86 -3.30 0.85
CA ASP A 46 3.03 -3.81 1.58
C ASP A 46 3.46 -2.84 2.70
N LEU A 47 3.51 -1.54 2.41
CA LEU A 47 3.78 -0.52 3.44
C LEU A 47 2.72 -0.53 4.54
N LYS A 48 1.45 -0.71 4.18
CA LYS A 48 0.35 -0.83 5.14
C LYS A 48 0.51 -2.08 5.99
N ARG A 49 0.90 -3.21 5.40
CA ARG A 49 1.19 -4.46 6.13
C ARG A 49 2.36 -4.28 7.09
N ILE A 50 3.44 -3.61 6.69
CA ILE A 50 4.58 -3.34 7.56
C ILE A 50 4.14 -2.48 8.76
N ASN A 51 3.47 -1.34 8.51
CA ASN A 51 2.94 -0.49 9.57
C ASN A 51 1.99 -1.25 10.52
N VAL A 52 1.12 -2.13 10.01
CA VAL A 52 0.25 -2.99 10.83
C VAL A 52 1.08 -4.03 11.60
N SER A 53 2.08 -4.65 10.98
CA SER A 53 2.93 -5.63 11.64
C SER A 53 3.78 -5.04 12.77
N GLU A 54 4.26 -3.80 12.64
CA GLU A 54 4.90 -3.06 13.74
C GLU A 54 3.94 -2.83 14.91
N THR A 55 2.64 -2.62 14.64
CA THR A 55 1.63 -2.54 15.70
C THR A 55 1.25 -3.90 16.30
N PHE A 56 1.33 -4.99 15.54
CA PHE A 56 1.05 -6.35 16.02
C PHE A 56 2.22 -6.99 16.77
N ASN A 57 3.47 -6.59 16.49
CA ASN A 57 4.65 -7.10 17.20
C ASN A 57 4.76 -6.63 18.67
N LYS A 58 3.83 -5.81 19.16
CA LYS A 58 3.68 -5.49 20.59
C LYS A 58 2.64 -6.35 21.32
N GLY A 59 1.94 -7.26 20.63
CA GLY A 59 0.91 -8.12 21.21
C GLY A 59 1.05 -9.56 20.77
N ALA A 60 1.80 -10.34 21.55
CA ALA A 60 1.70 -11.80 21.67
C ALA A 60 1.63 -12.63 20.36
N SER A 61 2.79 -13.09 19.90
CA SER A 61 2.85 -14.45 19.35
C SER A 61 2.71 -15.43 20.53
N SER A 62 1.49 -15.87 20.80
CA SER A 62 1.23 -17.14 21.50
C SER A 62 0.50 -18.07 20.54
N TRP A 63 1.12 -18.36 19.39
CA TRP A 63 0.78 -19.55 18.64
C TRP A 63 1.52 -20.72 19.30
N THR A 64 0.85 -21.42 20.21
CA THR A 64 1.28 -22.73 20.67
C THR A 64 0.84 -23.75 19.64
N ASP A 65 1.77 -24.60 19.22
CA ASP A 65 1.50 -25.69 18.27
C ASP A 65 0.47 -26.66 18.87
N PRO A 66 -0.65 -26.96 18.19
CA PRO A 66 -1.66 -27.92 18.68
C PRO A 66 -1.19 -29.38 18.74
N TRP A 67 0.04 -29.68 18.30
CA TRP A 67 0.55 -31.05 18.19
C TRP A 67 1.78 -31.34 19.08
N GLU A 68 2.08 -30.51 20.08
CA GLU A 68 3.00 -30.85 21.18
C GLU A 68 2.30 -31.55 22.35
#